data_AF-Q4TD05-F1
#
_entry.id   AF-Q4TD05-F1
#
_cell.length_a   1.000
_cell.length_b   1.000
_cell.length_c   1.000
_cell.angle_alpha   90.00
_cell.angle_beta   90.00
_cell.angle_gamma   90.00
#
_symmetry.space_group_name_H-M   'P 1'
#
loop_
_entity.id
_entity.type
_entity.pdbx_description
1 polymer ?
#
loop_
_entity_poly.entity_id
_entity_poly.type
_entity_poly.pdbx_seq_one_letter_code
_entity_poly.pdbx_strand_id
1 'polypeptide(L)'
;RLVRFWSMEERAPQAVASLPNGLCCAFSTTGSVLAAGTCDGSVHFWECPGSIASLQHLCRMALRRVKTTQQVEALPIPMPLRDFLTYRV
;
A
#
# COMPACT_ATOMS: atom_id res chain seq x y z
N ARG A 1 -14.53 6.78 16.02
CA ARG A 1 -14.20 6.40 14.62
C ARG A 1 -12.91 5.59 14.65
N LEU A 2 -12.61 4.77 13.64
CA LEU A 2 -11.49 3.83 13.67
C LEU A 2 -10.57 4.06 12.46
N VAL A 3 -9.28 3.85 12.66
CA VAL A 3 -8.28 3.68 11.60
C VAL A 3 -7.99 2.18 11.47
N ARG A 4 -7.88 1.69 10.24
CA ARG A 4 -7.57 0.29 9.96
C ARG A 4 -6.45 0.19 8.96
N PHE A 5 -5.41 -0.57 9.31
CA PHE A 5 -4.38 -1.02 8.40
C PHE A 5 -4.86 -2.31 7.75
N TRP A 6 -4.97 -2.34 6.43
CA TRP A 6 -5.52 -3.47 5.68
C TRP A 6 -4.43 -4.21 4.92
N SER A 7 -4.44 -5.54 5.02
CA SER A 7 -3.69 -6.40 4.13
C SER A 7 -4.56 -6.79 2.94
N MET A 8 -4.05 -6.58 1.73
CA MET A 8 -4.68 -7.07 0.50
C MET A 8 -4.54 -8.59 0.35
N GLU A 9 -3.48 -9.17 0.91
CA GLU A 9 -3.17 -10.59 0.83
C GLU A 9 -4.05 -11.40 1.79
N GLU A 10 -4.15 -10.96 3.04
CA GLU A 10 -5.00 -11.61 4.06
C GLU A 10 -6.48 -11.22 3.92
N ARG A 11 -6.78 -10.19 3.12
CA ARG A 11 -8.12 -9.58 2.98
C ARG A 11 -8.75 -9.27 4.34
N ALA A 12 -7.93 -8.81 5.27
CA ALA A 12 -8.30 -8.56 6.66
C ALA A 12 -7.53 -7.35 7.23
N PRO A 13 -8.04 -6.70 8.30
CA PRO A 13 -7.30 -5.65 8.99
C PRO A 13 -6.15 -6.25 9.80
N GLN A 14 -4.92 -5.82 9.52
CA GLN A 14 -3.72 -6.20 10.29
C GLN A 14 -3.64 -5.47 11.62
N ALA A 15 -4.14 -4.23 11.66
CA ALA A 15 -4.20 -3.44 12.89
C ALA A 15 -5.39 -2.49 12.85
N VAL A 16 -5.94 -2.21 14.03
CA VAL A 16 -7.05 -1.29 14.22
C VAL A 16 -6.71 -0.35 15.37
N ALA A 17 -6.90 0.94 15.15
CA ALA A 17 -6.68 1.96 16.17
C ALA A 17 -7.92 2.85 16.32
N SER A 18 -8.16 3.32 17.54
CA SER A 18 -9.19 4.32 17.82
C SER A 18 -8.72 5.70 17.38
N LEU A 19 -9.56 6.37 16.59
CA LEU A 19 -9.37 7.77 16.20
C LEU A 19 -10.73 8.49 16.33
N PRO A 20 -11.05 9.02 17.52
CA PRO A 20 -12.23 9.87 17.68
C PRO A 20 -12.05 11.15 16.86
N ASN A 21 -13.12 11.60 16.20
CA ASN A 21 -13.15 12.87 15.47
C ASN A 21 -12.03 13.09 14.42
N GLY A 22 -11.53 12.02 13.80
CA GLY A 22 -10.55 12.11 12.71
C GLY A 22 -11.11 12.83 11.48
N LEU A 23 -10.31 13.74 10.92
CA LEU A 23 -10.63 14.57 9.75
C LEU A 23 -9.77 14.24 8.53
N CYS A 24 -8.49 13.94 8.74
CA CYS A 24 -7.54 13.68 7.65
C CYS A 24 -6.51 12.62 8.08
N CYS A 25 -5.87 12.00 7.09
CA CYS A 25 -4.73 11.12 7.31
C CYS A 25 -3.74 11.14 6.14
N ALA A 26 -2.47 10.87 6.43
CA ALA A 26 -1.40 10.80 5.43
C ALA A 26 -0.34 9.77 5.84
N PHE A 27 0.07 8.92 4.90
CA PHE A 27 1.22 8.05 5.08
C PHE A 27 2.52 8.82 4.84
N SER A 28 3.55 8.47 5.62
CA SER A 28 4.95 8.78 5.29
C SER A 28 5.34 8.25 3.90
N THR A 29 6.33 8.86 3.27
CA THR A 29 6.83 8.46 1.94
C THR A 29 7.39 7.03 1.92
N THR A 30 7.90 6.56 3.05
CA THR A 30 8.39 5.19 3.27
C THR A 30 7.26 4.22 3.59
N GLY A 31 6.05 4.70 3.91
CA GLY A 31 4.92 3.88 4.33
C GLY A 31 5.04 3.29 5.74
N SER A 32 6.01 3.74 6.53
CA SER A 32 6.28 3.19 7.88
C SER A 32 5.43 3.85 8.98
N VAL A 33 4.94 5.06 8.74
CA VAL A 33 4.10 5.81 9.70
C VAL A 33 2.87 6.36 9.00
N LEU A 34 1.73 6.31 9.70
CA LEU A 34 0.50 7.00 9.36
C LEU A 34 0.27 8.14 10.36
N ALA A 35 0.09 9.35 9.85
CA ALA A 35 -0.37 10.50 10.63
C ALA A 35 -1.86 10.72 10.42
N ALA A 36 -2.62 11.08 11.46
CA ALA A 36 -3.99 11.54 11.32
C ALA A 36 -4.30 12.73 12.21
N GLY A 37 -4.98 13.73 11.64
CA GLY A 37 -5.44 14.92 12.34
C GLY A 37 -6.89 14.79 12.79
N THR A 38 -7.20 15.34 13.96
CA THR A 38 -8.53 15.35 14.57
C THR A 38 -9.08 16.77 14.68
N CYS A 39 -10.39 16.88 14.91
CA CYS A 39 -11.07 18.19 14.97
C CYS A 39 -10.70 19.04 16.19
N ASP A 40 -10.15 18.43 17.24
CA ASP A 40 -9.65 19.11 18.44
C ASP A 40 -8.24 19.69 18.27
N GLY A 41 -7.64 19.53 17.08
CA GLY A 41 -6.29 19.97 16.76
C GLY A 41 -5.20 18.96 17.12
N SER A 42 -5.55 17.80 17.70
CA SER A 42 -4.59 16.75 17.99
C SER A 42 -4.12 16.05 16.70
N VAL A 43 -2.91 15.50 16.74
CA VAL A 43 -2.37 14.65 15.67
C VAL A 43 -1.89 13.34 16.28
N HIS A 44 -2.39 12.24 15.72
CA HIS A 44 -2.01 10.90 16.11
C HIS A 44 -1.06 10.30 15.08
N PHE A 45 -0.08 9.55 15.57
CA PHE A 45 0.87 8.81 14.75
C PHE A 45 0.79 7.33 15.12
N TRP A 46 0.77 6.48 14.11
CA TRP A 46 0.90 5.04 14.28
C TRP A 46 2.01 4.51 13.39
N GLU A 47 2.84 3.68 13.96
CA GLU A 47 3.72 2.82 13.19
C GLU A 47 2.87 1.81 12.41
N CYS A 48 3.16 1.69 11.13
CA CYS A 48 2.47 0.76 10.25
C CYS A 48 2.98 -0.65 10.55
N PRO A 49 2.11 -1.67 10.60
CA PRO A 49 2.54 -3.04 10.80
C PRO A 49 3.65 -3.42 9.81
N GLY A 50 4.79 -3.87 10.33
CA GLY A 50 5.89 -4.36 9.52
C GLY A 50 5.45 -5.60 8.76
N SER A 51 5.23 -5.49 7.45
CA SER A 51 4.98 -6.62 6.57
C SER A 51 6.07 -6.66 5.51
N ILE A 52 6.76 -7.81 5.41
CA ILE A 52 7.69 -8.05 4.33
C ILE A 52 6.84 -8.42 3.12
N ALA A 53 6.71 -7.49 2.17
CA ALA A 53 6.04 -7.77 0.92
C ALA A 53 6.72 -8.95 0.21
N SER A 54 5.93 -9.83 -0.41
CA SER A 54 6.47 -10.96 -1.14
C SER A 54 7.44 -10.51 -2.24
N LEU A 55 8.45 -11.33 -2.55
CA LEU A 55 9.41 -11.06 -3.63
C LEU A 55 8.68 -10.72 -4.94
N GLN A 56 7.58 -11.43 -5.22
CA GLN A 56 6.76 -11.20 -6.40
C GLN A 56 6.17 -9.77 -6.42
N HIS A 57 5.66 -9.30 -5.28
CA HIS A 57 5.16 -7.94 -5.13
C HIS A 57 6.28 -6.90 -5.31
N LEU A 58 7.43 -7.13 -4.66
CA LEU A 58 8.60 -6.25 -4.77
C LEU A 58 9.12 -6.16 -6.22
N CYS A 59 9.22 -7.29 -6.92
CA CYS A 59 9.58 -7.32 -8.34
C CYS A 59 8.60 -6.52 -9.20
N ARG A 60 7.29 -6.67 -8.98
CA ARG A 60 6.27 -5.89 -9.69
C ARG A 60 6.43 -4.40 -9.40
N MET A 61 6.55 -4.00 -8.14
CA MET A 61 6.73 -2.60 -7.77
C MET A 61 7.99 -1.99 -8.40
N ALA A 62 9.11 -2.71 -8.35
CA ALA A 62 10.38 -2.25 -8.91
C ALA A 62 10.26 -1.99 -10.42
N LEU A 63 9.66 -2.92 -11.17
CA LEU A 63 9.43 -2.75 -12.61
C LEU A 63 8.43 -1.63 -12.92
N ARG A 64 7.33 -1.56 -12.16
CA ARG A 64 6.27 -0.56 -12.37
C ARG A 64 6.67 0.87 -12.03
N ARG A 65 7.74 1.06 -11.23
CA ARG A 65 8.35 2.38 -11.01
C ARG A 65 9.08 2.92 -12.24
N VAL A 66 9.55 2.05 -13.13
CA VAL A 66 10.41 2.42 -14.27
C VAL A 66 9.79 2.13 -15.64
N LYS A 67 8.69 1.37 -15.72
CA LYS A 67 8.01 1.01 -16.98
C LYS A 67 6.51 1.32 -16.93
N THR A 68 5.99 1.94 -17.99
CA THR A 68 4.55 2.14 -18.20
C THR A 68 3.85 0.83 -18.60
N THR A 69 2.51 0.78 -18.58
CA THR A 69 1.74 -0.41 -18.99
C THR A 69 2.07 -0.84 -20.42
N GLN A 70 2.09 0.09 -21.37
CA GLN A 70 2.44 -0.21 -22.76
C GLN A 70 3.88 -0.76 -22.90
N GLN A 71 4.83 -0.19 -22.16
CA GLN A 71 6.21 -0.66 -22.19
C GLN A 71 6.36 -2.06 -21.60
N VAL A 72 5.57 -2.43 -20.59
CA VAL A 72 5.54 -3.79 -20.03
C VAL A 72 4.91 -4.77 -21.02
N GLU A 73 3.85 -4.39 -21.73
CA GLU A 73 3.18 -5.24 -22.73
C GLU A 73 4.10 -5.61 -23.90
N ALA A 74 5.04 -4.72 -24.24
CA ALA A 74 6.04 -4.90 -25.28
C ALA A 74 7.26 -5.76 -24.87
N LEU A 75 7.37 -6.17 -23.61
CA LEU A 75 8.50 -6.99 -23.15
C LEU A 75 8.43 -8.40 -23.74
N PRO A 76 9.57 -9.02 -24.12
CA PRO A 76 9.64 -10.39 -24.61
C PRO A 76 9.57 -11.39 -23.45
N ILE A 77 8.48 -11.34 -22.67
CA ILE A 77 8.24 -12.21 -21.51
C ILE A 77 6.89 -12.95 -21.65
N PRO A 78 6.74 -14.13 -21.02
CA PRO A 78 5.48 -14.89 -21.05
C PRO A 78 4.24 -14.08 -20.66
N MET A 79 3.09 -14.39 -21.27
CA MET A 79 1.81 -13.71 -21.02
C MET A 79 1.42 -13.64 -19.53
N PRO A 80 1.53 -14.71 -18.72
CA PRO A 80 1.15 -14.66 -17.31
C PRO A 80 1.96 -13.62 -16.51
N LEU A 81 3.23 -13.42 -16.87
CA LEU A 81 4.07 -12.39 -16.25
C LEU A 81 3.65 -10.99 -16.68
N ARG A 82 3.27 -10.79 -17.95
CA ARG A 82 2.71 -9.50 -18.41
C ARG A 82 1.41 -9.19 -17.68
N ASP A 83 0.51 -10.14 -17.53
CA ASP A 83 -0.76 -9.94 -16.82
C ASP A 83 -0.52 -9.61 -15.35
N PHE A 84 0.37 -10.36 -14.68
CA PHE A 84 0.76 -10.07 -13.30
C PHE A 84 1.34 -8.65 -13.15
N LEU A 85 2.29 -8.27 -14.02
CA LEU A 85 2.91 -6.95 -13.98
C LEU A 85 1.93 -5.82 -14.33
N THR A 86 0.91 -6.10 -15.14
CA THR A 86 -0.12 -5.13 -15.56
C THR A 86 -1.40 -5.16 -14.72
N TYR A 87 -1.39 -5.85 -13.57
CA TYR A 87 -2.51 -5.92 -12.62
C TYR A 87 -3.79 -6.54 -13.23
N ARG A 88 -3.63 -7.50 -14.15
CA ARG A 88 -4.75 -8.22 -14.80
C ARG A 88 -5.06 -9.58 -14.17
N VAL A 89 -4.39 -9.94 -13.08
CA VAL A 89 -4.52 -11.21 -12.34
C VAL A 89 -5.23 -10.97 -11.03
#